data_AF-A0A1G1FMH0-F1
#
_entry.id   AF-A0A1G1FMH0-F1
#
_cell.length_a   1.000
_cell.length_b   1.000
_cell.length_c   1.000
_cell.angle_alpha   90.00
_cell.angle_beta   90.00
_cell.angle_gamma   90.00
#
_symmetry.space_group_name_H-M   'P 1'
#
loop_
_entity.id
_entity.type
_entity.pdbx_description
1 polymer ?
#
loop_
_entity_poly.entity_id
_entity_poly.type
_entity_poly.pdbx_seq_one_letter_code
_entity_poly.pdbx_strand_id
1 'polypeptide(L)' 'MNNTIKSMTSEELKEKLKQLKDNLCDLEDMHAFTFGKTTVHIGAEKAQNMQTEFEEECKEFNEQIAEIEIELKARGVN' A
#
# COMPACT_ATOMS: atom_id res chain seq x y z
N MET A 1 -13.87 1.84 -6.79
CA MET A 1 -12.51 2.14 -7.30
C MET A 1 -12.23 1.61 -8.71
N ASN A 2 -12.88 0.54 -9.16
CA ASN A 2 -12.62 -0.10 -10.48
C ASN A 2 -12.83 0.75 -11.75
N ASN A 3 -13.70 1.76 -11.73
CA ASN A 3 -13.92 2.61 -12.93
C ASN A 3 -12.77 3.58 -13.21
N THR A 4 -11.99 3.97 -12.18
CA THR A 4 -10.91 4.97 -12.34
C THR A 4 -9.67 4.35 -12.99
N ILE A 5 -9.31 3.12 -12.62
CA ILE A 5 -8.16 2.41 -13.20
C ILE A 5 -8.38 2.15 -14.70
N LYS A 6 -9.60 1.77 -15.09
CA LYS A 6 -9.94 1.50 -16.50
C LYS A 6 -9.94 2.74 -17.38
N SER A 7 -10.22 3.92 -16.82
CA SER A 7 -10.20 5.19 -17.58
C SER A 7 -8.82 5.82 -17.73
N MET A 8 -7.88 5.47 -16.85
CA MET A 8 -6.51 6.02 -16.89
C MET A 8 -5.73 5.45 -18.06
N THR A 9 -4.81 6.23 -18.63
CA THR A 9 -3.85 5.78 -19.64
C THR A 9 -2.77 4.89 -19.04
N SER A 10 -2.01 4.16 -19.87
CA SER A 10 -0.92 3.31 -19.39
C SER A 10 0.19 4.10 -18.67
N GLU A 11 0.42 5.37 -19.05
CA GLU A 11 1.39 6.26 -18.38
C GLU A 11 0.88 6.68 -17.00
N GLU A 12 -0.39 7.08 -16.89
CA GLU A 12 -1.01 7.42 -15.62
C GLU A 12 -1.09 6.21 -14.67
N LEU A 13 -1.32 5.00 -15.21
CA LEU A 13 -1.28 3.77 -14.42
C LEU A 13 0.13 3.47 -13.91
N LYS A 14 1.17 3.70 -14.71
CA LYS A 14 2.57 3.56 -14.27
C LYS A 14 2.95 4.58 -13.20
N GLU A 15 2.52 5.83 -13.36
CA GLU A 15 2.74 6.87 -12.35
C GLU A 15 2.03 6.52 -11.04
N LYS A 16 0.77 6.10 -11.13
CA LYS A 16 -0.01 5.70 -9.96
C LYS A 16 0.54 4.45 -9.29
N LEU A 17 1.00 3.46 -10.07
CA LEU A 17 1.68 2.29 -9.55
C LEU A 17 2.93 2.68 -8.76
N LYS A 18 3.75 3.59 -9.32
CA LYS A 18 4.92 4.11 -8.63
C LYS A 18 4.53 4.82 -7.33
N GLN A 19 3.54 5.71 -7.39
CA GLN A 19 3.06 6.43 -6.22
C GLN A 19 2.56 5.48 -5.12
N LEU A 20 1.80 4.44 -5.46
CA LEU A 20 1.32 3.46 -4.48
C LEU A 20 2.48 2.67 -3.85
N LYS A 21 3.50 2.32 -4.64
CA LYS A 21 4.71 1.64 -4.13
C LYS A 21 5.54 2.55 -3.22
N ASP A 22 5.73 3.81 -3.60
CA ASP A 22 6.43 4.81 -2.79
C ASP A 22 5.67 5.04 -1.47
N ASN A 23 4.35 5.21 -1.53
CA ASN A 23 3.49 5.37 -0.34
C ASN A 23 3.53 4.14 0.58
N LEU A 24 3.52 2.93 0.01
CA LEU A 24 3.63 1.70 0.79
C LEU A 24 4.98 1.63 1.51
N CYS A 25 6.07 1.96 0.82
CA CYS A 25 7.40 2.02 1.43
C CYS A 25 7.46 3.04 2.58
N ASP A 26 6.91 4.25 2.38
CA ASP A 26 6.85 5.28 3.42
C ASP A 26 6.01 4.82 4.63
N LEU A 27 4.91 4.10 4.40
CA LEU A 27 4.06 3.52 5.45
C LEU A 27 4.82 2.46 6.24
N GLU A 28 5.51 1.53 5.55
CA GLU A 28 6.32 0.48 6.17
C GLU A 28 7.45 1.06 7.03
N ASP A 29 8.14 2.08 6.53
CA ASP A 29 9.21 2.78 7.25
C ASP A 29 8.66 3.53 8.48
N MET A 30 7.54 4.24 8.31
CA MET A 30 6.89 4.96 9.41
C MET A 30 6.40 3.98 10.49
N HIS A 31 5.81 2.85 10.09
CA HIS A 31 5.36 1.83 11.02
C HIS A 31 6.56 1.20 11.74
N ALA A 32 7.61 0.80 11.04
CA ALA A 32 8.82 0.24 11.65
C ALA A 32 9.44 1.19 12.69
N PHE A 33 9.53 2.48 12.36
CA PHE A 33 10.03 3.50 13.27
C PHE A 33 9.11 3.72 14.48
N THR A 34 7.81 3.87 14.25
CA THR A 34 6.82 4.17 15.29
C THR A 34 6.63 2.97 16.20
N PHE A 35 6.44 1.78 15.63
CA PHE A 35 6.30 0.53 16.35
C PHE A 35 7.56 0.27 17.18
N GLY A 36 8.76 0.36 16.60
CA GLY A 36 10.01 0.15 17.33
C GLY A 36 10.21 1.11 18.53
N LYS A 37 9.75 2.36 18.43
CA LYS A 37 9.88 3.35 19.52
C LYS A 37 8.79 3.27 20.57
N THR A 38 7.56 2.98 20.17
CA THR A 38 6.39 3.09 21.04
C THR A 38 6.00 1.76 21.68
N THR A 39 6.24 0.62 21.02
CA THR A 39 5.85 -0.72 21.51
C THR A 39 6.44 -1.09 22.85
N VAL A 40 7.67 -0.67 23.14
CA VAL A 40 8.31 -0.94 24.45
C VAL A 40 7.63 -0.18 25.61
N HIS A 41 6.77 0.80 25.32
CA HIS A 41 6.04 1.61 26.29
C HIS A 41 4.52 1.41 26.28
N ILE A 42 3.97 0.73 25.26
CA ILE A 42 2.52 0.46 25.14
C ILE A 42 2.23 -1.01 25.45
N GLY A 43 1.05 -1.27 26.05
CA GLY A 43 0.63 -2.63 26.38
C GLY A 43 0.44 -3.50 25.14
N ALA A 44 0.53 -4.82 25.33
CA ALA A 44 0.46 -5.82 24.25
C ALA A 44 -0.78 -5.68 23.35
N GLU A 45 -1.95 -5.38 23.94
CA GLU A 45 -3.19 -5.16 23.20
C GLU A 45 -3.09 -3.96 22.24
N LYS A 46 -2.48 -2.87 22.69
CA LYS A 46 -2.32 -1.65 21.87
C LYS A 46 -1.29 -1.84 20.76
N ALA A 47 -0.23 -2.59 21.03
CA ALA A 47 0.73 -3.00 20.01
C ALA A 47 0.09 -3.92 18.96
N GLN A 48 -0.76 -4.86 19.38
CA GLN A 48 -1.48 -5.75 18.47
C GLN A 48 -2.46 -4.99 17.58
N ASN A 49 -3.21 -4.03 18.13
CA ASN A 49 -4.11 -3.20 17.34
C ASN A 49 -3.35 -2.38 16.30
N MET A 50 -2.25 -1.72 16.67
CA MET A 50 -1.40 -0.98 15.73
C MET A 50 -0.86 -1.88 14.61
N GLN A 51 -0.42 -3.09 14.93
CA GLN A 51 0.04 -4.05 13.93
C GLN A 51 -1.10 -4.46 12.98
N THR A 52 -2.30 -4.66 13.51
CA THR A 52 -3.47 -5.06 12.71
C THR A 52 -3.89 -3.95 11.76
N GLU A 53 -3.95 -2.70 12.25
CA GLU A 53 -4.26 -1.51 11.44
C GLU A 53 -3.23 -1.36 10.30
N PHE A 54 -1.94 -1.51 10.61
CA PHE A 54 -0.88 -1.48 9.61
C PHE A 54 -1.01 -2.59 8.56
N GLU A 55 -1.32 -3.82 8.98
CA GLU A 55 -1.51 -4.94 8.07
C GLU A 55 -2.72 -4.74 7.13
N GLU A 56 -3.80 -4.15 7.63
CA GLU A 56 -4.97 -3.79 6.82
C GLU A 56 -4.62 -2.70 5.79
N GLU A 57 -3.94 -1.64 6.20
CA GLU A 57 -3.51 -0.57 5.29
C GLU A 57 -2.54 -1.10 4.21
N CYS A 58 -1.55 -1.90 4.60
CA CYS A 58 -0.64 -2.56 3.66
C CYS A 58 -1.40 -3.45 2.68
N LYS A 59 -2.44 -4.16 3.13
CA LYS A 59 -3.26 -5.00 2.27
C LYS A 59 -4.00 -4.16 1.23
N GLU A 60 -4.61 -3.04 1.62
CA GLU A 60 -5.31 -2.15 0.67
C GLU A 60 -4.37 -1.59 -0.41
N PHE A 61 -3.15 -1.19 -0.04
CA PHE A 61 -2.14 -0.77 -1.01
C PHE A 61 -1.74 -1.90 -1.96
N ASN A 62 -1.50 -3.10 -1.42
CA ASN A 62 -1.13 -4.27 -2.23
C ASN A 62 -2.26 -4.70 -3.18
N GLU A 63 -3.52 -4.64 -2.76
CA GLU A 63 -4.68 -4.92 -3.60
C GLU A 63 -4.77 -3.92 -4.77
N GLN A 64 -4.60 -2.62 -4.49
CA GLN A 64 -4.60 -1.58 -5.54
C GLN A 64 -3.41 -1.71 -6.50
N ILE A 65 -2.23 -2.03 -5.99
CA ILE A 65 -1.03 -2.31 -6.79
C ILE A 65 -1.31 -3.49 -7.72
N ALA A 66 -1.85 -4.59 -7.19
CA ALA A 66 -2.16 -5.78 -7.96
C ALA A 66 -3.21 -5.51 -9.05
N GLU A 67 -4.28 -4.74 -8.75
CA GLU A 67 -5.27 -4.35 -9.74
C GLU A 67 -4.64 -3.55 -10.90
N ILE A 68 -3.75 -2.60 -10.60
CA ILE A 68 -3.05 -1.81 -11.62
C ILE A 68 -2.08 -2.66 -12.44
N GLU A 69 -1.34 -3.57 -11.81
CA GLU A 69 -0.43 -4.48 -12.50
C GLU A 69 -1.17 -5.44 -13.43
N ILE A 70 -2.33 -5.96 -12.99
CA ILE A 70 -3.21 -6.78 -13.84
C ILE A 70 -3.69 -5.99 -15.05
N GLU A 71 -4.14 -4.74 -14.84
CA GLU A 71 -4.63 -3.88 -15.93
C GLU A 71 -3.50 -3.52 -16.92
N LEU A 72 -2.31 -3.15 -16.43
CA LEU A 72 -1.14 -2.89 -17.28
C LEU A 72 -0.75 -4.12 -18.11
N LYS A 73 -0.76 -5.31 -17.48
CA LYS A 73 -0.51 -6.57 -18.16
C LYS A 73 -1.57 -6.90 -19.19
N ALA A 74 -2.85 -6.67 -18.90
CA ALA A 74 -3.95 -6.85 -19.84
C ALA A 74 -3.83 -5.93 -21.07
N ARG A 75 -3.22 -4.75 -20.89
CA ARG A 75 -2.91 -3.79 -21.97
C ARG A 75 -1.62 -4.11 -22.73
N GLY A 76 -0.91 -5.19 -22.37
CA GLY A 76 0.35 -5.59 -22.98
C GLY A 76 1.53 -4.68 -22.62
N VAL A 77 1.41 -3.91 -21.53
CA VAL A 77 2.43 -3.00 -21.04
C VAL A 77 3.15 -3.68 -19.88
N ASN A 78 4.36 -4.18 -20.13
CA ASN A 78 5.31 -4.58 -19.08
C ASN A 78 6.02 -3.36 -18.47
#